data_AF-A0A926FJI9-F1
#
_entry.id   AF-A0A926FJI9-F1
#
_cell.length_a   1.000
_cell.length_b   1.000
_cell.length_c   1.000
_cell.angle_alpha   90.00
_cell.angle_beta   90.00
_cell.angle_gamma   90.00
#
_symmetry.space_group_name_H-M   'P 1'
#
loop_
_entity.id
_entity.type
_entity.pdbx_description
1 polymer ?
#
loop_
_entity_poly.entity_id
_entity_poly.type
_entity_poly.pdbx_seq_one_letter_code
_entity_poly.pdbx_strand_id
1 'polypeptide(L)'
;MDIFLPLLPFSGESITKAYQIFEDIYQKTKIRCGATINALDESVIDLVVAIRFNKNSSEAERAHTALDMLYDMFHAAGFRPYRLDVDHSDWSRHLLSDPQTREIIASFKEAIDPTHLFSNDRYQG
;
A
#
# COMPACT_ATOMS: atom_id res chain seq x y z
N MET A 1 4.10 13.46 -3.82
CA MET A 1 4.97 12.54 -3.10
C MET A 1 4.03 11.61 -2.43
N ASP A 2 4.16 10.35 -2.76
CA ASP A 2 3.24 9.32 -2.33
C ASP A 2 4.03 8.34 -1.47
N ILE A 3 3.33 7.70 -0.54
CA ILE A 3 3.94 6.84 0.47
C ILE A 3 3.25 5.48 0.45
N PHE A 4 4.04 4.42 0.37
CA PHE A 4 3.59 3.04 0.48
C PHE A 4 4.26 2.39 1.70
N LEU A 5 3.46 1.71 2.52
CA LEU A 5 3.85 1.32 3.88
C LEU A 5 3.67 -0.19 4.15
N PRO A 6 4.47 -1.06 3.52
CA PRO A 6 4.45 -2.50 3.73
C PRO A 6 5.17 -2.93 5.00
N LEU A 7 4.64 -3.97 5.63
CA LEU A 7 5.38 -4.77 6.61
C LEU A 7 6.08 -5.93 5.90
N LEU A 8 7.31 -6.21 6.30
CA LEU A 8 8.09 -7.35 5.81
C LEU A 8 8.57 -8.21 6.97
N PRO A 9 8.74 -9.53 6.75
CA PRO A 9 9.56 -10.34 7.64
C PRO A 9 10.97 -9.76 7.74
N PHE A 10 11.54 -9.78 8.95
CA PHE A 10 12.92 -9.36 9.16
C PHE A 10 13.87 -10.43 8.64
N SER A 11 14.12 -10.37 7.33
CA SER A 11 15.08 -11.24 6.66
C SER A 11 15.78 -10.51 5.52
N GLY A 12 17.03 -10.90 5.23
CA GLY A 12 17.77 -10.39 4.07
C GLY A 12 17.08 -10.73 2.73
N GLU A 13 16.37 -11.85 2.68
CA GLU A 13 15.59 -12.26 1.50
C GLU A 13 14.42 -11.30 1.25
N SER A 14 13.64 -10.96 2.28
CA SER A 14 12.52 -10.02 2.15
C SER A 14 12.97 -8.63 1.71
N ILE A 15 14.08 -8.14 2.28
CA ILE A 15 14.67 -6.86 1.86
C ILE A 15 15.13 -6.94 0.40
N THR A 16 15.84 -8.00 0.03
CA THR A 16 16.33 -8.19 -1.35
C THR A 16 15.17 -8.24 -2.34
N LYS A 17 14.08 -8.94 -1.99
CA LYS A 17 12.87 -9.01 -2.81
C LYS A 17 12.21 -7.65 -2.99
N ALA A 18 12.13 -6.84 -1.93
CA ALA A 18 11.62 -5.47 -2.02
C ALA A 18 12.43 -4.60 -3.00
N TYR A 19 13.75 -4.67 -2.94
CA TYR A 19 14.62 -3.90 -3.85
C TYR A 19 14.58 -4.41 -5.31
N GLN A 20 14.36 -5.71 -5.52
CA GLN A 20 14.09 -6.24 -6.87
C GLN A 20 12.80 -5.65 -7.44
N ILE A 21 11.73 -5.57 -6.63
CA ILE A 21 10.47 -4.93 -7.04
C ILE A 21 10.71 -3.46 -7.39
N PHE A 22 11.50 -2.72 -6.60
CA PHE A 22 11.83 -1.32 -6.90
C PHE A 22 12.56 -1.15 -8.24
N GLU A 23 13.49 -2.05 -8.56
CA GLU A 23 14.20 -2.00 -9.83
C GLU A 23 13.28 -2.32 -11.01
N ASP A 24 12.42 -3.33 -10.88
CA ASP A 24 11.41 -3.65 -11.91
C ASP A 24 10.45 -2.48 -12.17
N ILE A 25 10.00 -1.80 -11.11
CA ILE A 25 9.17 -0.59 -11.19
C ILE A 25 9.92 0.51 -11.92
N TYR A 26 11.19 0.75 -11.56
CA TYR A 26 12.00 1.76 -12.24
C TYR A 26 12.16 1.44 -13.72
N GLN A 27 12.42 0.18 -14.09
CA GLN A 27 12.60 -0.17 -15.49
C GLN A 27 11.37 0.14 -16.33
N LYS A 28 10.17 -0.04 -15.76
CA LYS A 28 8.88 0.19 -16.43
C LYS A 28 8.41 1.66 -16.41
N THR A 29 8.63 2.38 -15.31
CA THR A 29 8.05 3.73 -15.10
C THR A 29 9.08 4.85 -15.14
N LYS A 30 10.37 4.50 -15.04
CA LYS A 30 11.50 5.42 -14.80
C LYS A 30 11.37 6.24 -13.51
N ILE A 31 10.51 5.81 -12.58
CA ILE A 31 10.34 6.39 -11.25
C ILE A 31 11.19 5.63 -10.23
N ARG A 32 11.93 6.36 -9.40
CA ARG A 32 12.72 5.77 -8.31
C ARG A 32 11.90 5.71 -7.03
N CYS A 33 11.87 4.53 -6.42
CA CYS A 33 11.35 4.35 -5.07
C CYS A 33 12.51 4.53 -4.07
N GLY A 34 12.36 5.48 -3.14
CA GLY A 34 13.23 5.55 -1.97
C GLY A 34 12.62 4.75 -0.83
N ALA A 35 13.43 4.14 0.03
CA ALA A 35 12.92 3.41 1.19
C ALA A 35 13.77 3.63 2.43
N THR A 36 13.10 3.69 3.59
CA THR A 36 13.72 3.61 4.91
C THR A 36 13.31 2.30 5.57
N ILE A 37 14.29 1.55 6.08
CA ILE A 37 14.07 0.29 6.80
C ILE A 37 14.04 0.61 8.29
N ASN A 38 12.89 0.40 8.93
CA ASN A 38 12.74 0.49 10.38
C ASN A 38 12.54 -0.92 10.94
N ALA A 39 13.53 -1.42 11.68
CA ALA A 39 13.37 -2.64 12.46
C ALA A 39 12.41 -2.37 13.63
N LEU A 40 11.27 -3.05 13.69
CA LEU A 40 10.34 -2.93 14.82
C LEU A 40 10.74 -3.87 15.96
N ASP A 41 11.05 -5.11 15.61
CA ASP A 41 11.55 -6.16 16.50
C ASP A 41 12.43 -7.15 15.70
N GLU A 42 12.67 -8.35 16.23
CA GLU A 42 13.46 -9.40 15.55
C GLU A 42 12.77 -10.08 14.37
N SER A 43 11.48 -9.82 14.17
CA SER A 43 10.61 -10.53 13.24
C SER A 43 10.01 -9.64 12.15
N VAL A 44 9.87 -8.33 12.40
CA VAL A 44 9.18 -7.41 11.49
C VAL A 44 10.00 -6.16 11.16
N ILE A 45 9.96 -5.78 9.89
CA ILE A 45 10.41 -4.50 9.35
C ILE A 45 9.20 -3.67 8.92
N ASP A 46 9.16 -2.42 9.36
CA ASP A 46 8.36 -1.36 8.75
C ASP A 46 9.20 -0.68 7.67
N LEU A 47 8.82 -0.92 6.41
CA LEU A 47 9.49 -0.33 5.26
C LEU A 47 8.70 0.87 4.78
N VAL A 48 9.26 2.05 4.96
CA VAL A 48 8.64 3.30 4.52
C VAL A 48 9.12 3.60 3.10
N VAL A 49 8.28 3.33 2.11
CA VAL A 49 8.59 3.58 0.69
C VAL A 49 8.02 4.95 0.29
N ALA A 50 8.87 5.81 -0.27
CA ALA A 50 8.51 7.15 -0.72
C ALA A 50 8.80 7.33 -2.21
N ILE A 51 7.79 7.78 -2.95
CA ILE A 51 7.92 8.16 -4.36
C ILE A 51 7.87 9.68 -4.46
N ARG A 52 9.00 10.29 -4.86
CA ARG A 52 9.08 11.74 -5.13
C ARG A 52 8.97 11.98 -6.64
N PHE A 53 8.16 12.97 -6.99
CA PHE A 53 7.92 13.38 -8.37
C PHE A 53 7.43 14.84 -8.41
N ASN A 54 7.57 15.48 -9.57
CA ASN A 54 6.98 16.78 -9.83
C ASN A 54 5.50 16.63 -10.25
N LYS A 55 4.58 17.10 -9.40
CA LYS A 55 3.12 17.04 -9.60
C LYS A 55 2.63 17.75 -10.86
N ASN A 56 3.33 18.77 -11.33
CA ASN A 56 2.92 19.59 -12.48
C ASN A 56 3.54 19.12 -13.79
N SER A 57 3.94 17.85 -13.86
CA SER A 57 4.63 17.27 -15.01
C SER A 57 4.08 15.90 -15.34
N SER A 58 4.43 15.39 -16.52
CA SER A 58 4.11 14.00 -16.92
C SER A 58 4.71 12.94 -16.01
N GLU A 59 5.58 13.31 -15.08
CA GLU A 59 6.10 12.41 -14.04
C GLU A 59 5.01 11.97 -13.06
N ALA A 60 3.96 12.77 -12.84
CA ALA A 60 2.90 12.45 -11.89
C ALA A 60 2.15 11.16 -12.26
N GLU A 61 1.70 11.02 -13.51
CA GLU A 61 1.04 9.80 -13.98
C GLU A 61 1.92 8.57 -13.82
N ARG A 62 3.21 8.66 -14.20
CA ARG A 62 4.16 7.55 -14.02
C ARG A 62 4.40 7.21 -12.56
N ALA A 63 4.38 8.20 -11.67
CA ALA A 63 4.52 8.00 -10.23
C ALA A 63 3.30 7.29 -9.63
N HIS A 64 2.09 7.64 -10.06
CA HIS A 64 0.87 6.93 -9.66
C HIS A 64 0.87 5.50 -10.19
N THR A 65 1.26 5.27 -11.45
CA THR A 65 1.46 3.91 -11.97
C THR A 65 2.50 3.13 -11.16
N ALA A 66 3.60 3.77 -10.73
CA ALA A 66 4.60 3.13 -9.88
C ALA A 66 4.02 2.74 -8.51
N LEU A 67 3.13 3.57 -7.94
CA LEU A 67 2.43 3.27 -6.70
C LEU A 67 1.47 2.08 -6.86
N ASP A 68 0.67 2.03 -7.93
CA ASP A 68 -0.20 0.88 -8.23
C ASP A 68 0.61 -0.42 -8.32
N MET A 69 1.75 -0.35 -9.02
CA MET A 69 2.65 -1.49 -9.12
C MET A 69 3.27 -1.90 -7.78
N LEU A 70 3.54 -0.96 -6.86
CA LEU A 70 4.00 -1.32 -5.52
C LEU A 70 2.94 -2.16 -4.81
N TYR A 71 1.68 -1.74 -4.83
CA TYR A 71 0.58 -2.51 -4.24
C TYR A 71 0.52 -3.93 -4.80
N ASP A 72 0.44 -4.06 -6.12
CA ASP A 72 0.27 -5.37 -6.77
C ASP A 72 1.49 -6.28 -6.58
N MET A 73 2.71 -5.76 -6.76
CA MET A 73 3.93 -6.57 -6.71
C MET A 73 4.29 -6.95 -5.28
N PHE A 74 4.09 -6.08 -4.29
CA PHE A 74 4.27 -6.45 -2.89
C PHE A 74 3.20 -7.46 -2.44
N HIS A 75 1.95 -7.30 -2.86
CA HIS A 75 0.90 -8.28 -2.60
C HIS A 75 1.27 -9.68 -3.10
N ALA A 76 1.70 -9.75 -4.36
CA ALA A 76 2.10 -11.00 -5.00
C ALA A 76 3.34 -11.62 -4.33
N ALA A 77 4.20 -10.80 -3.72
CA ALA A 77 5.32 -11.25 -2.91
C ALA A 77 4.94 -11.64 -1.46
N GLY A 78 3.67 -11.53 -1.08
CA GLY A 78 3.16 -11.85 0.25
C GLY A 78 3.32 -10.72 1.28
N PHE A 79 3.73 -9.53 0.86
CA PHE A 79 3.87 -8.35 1.71
C PHE A 79 2.59 -7.52 1.68
N ARG A 80 2.17 -7.00 2.83
CA ARG A 80 0.92 -6.24 2.94
C ARG A 80 1.18 -4.83 3.48
N PRO A 81 0.57 -3.80 2.88
CA PRO A 81 0.57 -2.47 3.46
C PRO A 81 -0.29 -2.44 4.73
N TYR A 82 0.18 -1.74 5.77
CA TYR A 82 -0.63 -1.50 6.97
C TYR A 82 -1.47 -0.22 6.87
N ARG A 83 -1.21 0.63 5.86
CA ARG A 83 -1.98 1.84 5.57
C ARG A 83 -2.12 2.02 4.07
N LEU A 84 -3.34 2.31 3.63
CA LEU A 84 -3.64 2.66 2.24
C LEU A 84 -3.54 4.16 2.01
N ASP A 85 -3.14 4.53 0.80
CA ASP A 85 -3.31 5.90 0.30
C ASP A 85 -4.81 6.17 0.07
N VAL A 86 -5.20 7.44 0.01
CA VAL A 86 -6.61 7.84 -0.17
C VAL A 86 -7.13 7.36 -1.53
N ASP A 87 -6.29 7.37 -2.55
CA ASP A 87 -6.65 6.93 -3.90
C ASP A 87 -6.60 5.40 -4.08
N HIS A 88 -6.22 4.66 -3.01
CA HIS A 88 -6.14 3.19 -2.99
C HIS A 88 -7.11 2.57 -1.98
N SER A 89 -8.18 3.26 -1.59
CA SER A 89 -9.14 2.75 -0.61
C SER A 89 -9.82 1.45 -1.04
N ASP A 90 -10.08 1.26 -2.33
CA ASP A 90 -10.65 0.03 -2.92
C ASP A 90 -9.75 -1.21 -2.72
N TRP A 91 -8.46 -0.96 -2.52
CA TRP A 91 -7.46 -2.00 -2.25
C TRP A 91 -7.64 -2.63 -0.86
N SER A 92 -8.48 -2.03 0.00
CA SER A 92 -8.88 -2.59 1.30
C SER A 92 -9.52 -3.98 1.21
N ARG A 93 -10.11 -4.34 0.07
CA ARG A 93 -10.61 -5.70 -0.20
C ARG A 93 -9.53 -6.78 -0.09
N HIS A 94 -8.28 -6.45 -0.45
CA HIS A 94 -7.16 -7.37 -0.33
C HIS A 94 -6.64 -7.48 1.10
N LEU A 95 -6.89 -6.48 1.95
CA LEU A 95 -6.56 -6.50 3.37
C LEU A 95 -7.61 -7.28 4.17
N LEU A 96 -8.89 -7.07 3.84
CA LEU A 96 -10.05 -7.73 4.43
C LEU A 96 -10.52 -8.89 3.56
N SER A 97 -9.63 -9.84 3.28
CA SER A 97 -9.92 -10.95 2.35
C SER A 97 -11.06 -11.86 2.82
N ASP A 98 -11.33 -11.90 4.13
CA ASP A 98 -12.42 -12.67 4.72
C ASP A 98 -13.79 -11.97 4.52
N PRO A 99 -14.76 -12.59 3.82
CA PRO A 99 -16.09 -12.03 3.63
C PRO A 99 -16.85 -11.76 4.94
N GLN A 100 -16.72 -12.62 5.95
CA GLN A 100 -17.45 -12.45 7.21
C GLN A 100 -16.99 -11.21 7.97
N THR A 101 -15.67 -10.97 8.02
CA THR A 101 -15.10 -9.77 8.62
C THR A 101 -15.62 -8.51 7.92
N ARG A 102 -15.76 -8.53 6.59
CA ARG A 102 -16.32 -7.38 5.84
C ARG A 102 -17.79 -7.13 6.17
N GLU A 103 -18.61 -8.18 6.22
CA GLU A 103 -20.03 -8.06 6.60
C GLU A 103 -20.19 -7.47 8.01
N ILE A 104 -19.36 -7.91 8.96
CA ILE A 104 -19.37 -7.38 10.32
C ILE A 104 -19.01 -5.90 10.32
N ILE A 105 -17.91 -5.50 9.66
CA ILE A 105 -17.49 -4.09 9.57
C ILE A 105 -18.59 -3.22 8.95
N ALA A 106 -19.19 -3.67 7.85
CA ALA A 106 -20.31 -2.99 7.20
C ALA A 106 -21.51 -2.84 8.16
N SER A 107 -21.86 -3.88 8.91
CA SER A 107 -22.96 -3.82 9.88
C SER A 107 -22.73 -2.78 11.01
N PHE A 108 -21.49 -2.65 11.49
CA PHE A 108 -21.13 -1.60 12.46
C PHE A 108 -21.23 -0.21 11.85
N LYS A 109 -20.81 -0.07 10.59
CA LYS A 109 -20.88 1.21 9.87
C LYS A 109 -22.33 1.68 9.73
N GLU A 110 -23.23 0.80 9.30
CA GLU A 110 -24.66 1.10 9.18
C GLU A 110 -25.30 1.46 10.53
N ALA A 111 -24.91 0.78 11.61
CA ALA A 111 -25.45 1.06 12.94
C ALA A 111 -25.01 2.42 13.50
N ILE A 112 -23.80 2.87 13.17
CA ILE A 112 -23.19 4.09 13.73
C ILE A 112 -23.39 5.31 12.82
N ASP A 113 -23.36 5.13 11.50
CA ASP A 113 -23.48 6.19 10.51
C ASP A 113 -24.50 5.84 9.41
N PRO A 114 -25.78 5.69 9.79
CA PRO A 114 -26.85 5.31 8.84
C PRO A 114 -27.14 6.37 7.78
N THR A 115 -26.66 7.61 7.99
CA THR A 115 -26.78 8.70 7.01
C THR A 115 -25.54 8.87 6.14
N HIS A 116 -24.54 8.00 6.29
CA HIS A 116 -23.35 7.99 5.46
C HIS A 116 -22.62 9.35 5.44
N LEU A 117 -22.49 10.00 6.60
CA LEU A 117 -21.87 11.32 6.71
C LEU A 117 -20.34 11.25 6.86
N PHE A 118 -19.82 10.15 7.41
CA PHE A 118 -18.42 10.00 7.76
C PHE A 118 -17.66 9.11 6.78
N SER A 119 -16.95 9.73 5.82
CA SER A 119 -15.93 9.08 4.98
C SER A 119 -16.34 7.71 4.39
N ASN A 120 -17.41 7.68 3.59
CA ASN A 120 -17.98 6.43 3.07
C ASN A 120 -17.02 5.58 2.25
N ASP A 121 -16.05 6.18 1.58
CA ASP A 121 -15.20 5.42 0.65
C ASP A 121 -13.98 4.78 1.35
N ARG A 122 -13.83 4.99 2.67
CA ARG A 122 -12.61 4.61 3.40
C ARG A 122 -12.71 3.18 3.95
N TYR A 123 -11.89 2.28 3.41
CA TYR A 123 -11.78 0.87 3.83
C TYR A 123 -13.08 0.04 3.72
N GLN A 124 -14.02 0.44 2.87
CA GLN A 124 -15.33 -0.23 2.70
C GLN A 124 -15.34 -1.29 1.58
N GLY A 125 -14.27 -2.08 1.47
CA GLY A 125 -14.14 -3.12 0.44
C GLY A 125 -15.28 -4.13 0.37
#